data_AF-A0A531LFM7-F1
#
_entry.id   AF-A0A531LFM7-F1
#
_cell.length_a   1.000
_cell.length_b   1.000
_cell.length_c   1.000
_cell.angle_alpha   90.00
_cell.angle_beta   90.00
_cell.angle_gamma   90.00
#
_symmetry.space_group_name_H-M   'P 1'
#
loop_
_entity.id
_entity.type
_entity.pdbx_description
1 polymer ?
#
loop_
_entity_poly.entity_id
_entity_poly.type
_entity_poly.pdbx_seq_one_letter_code
_entity_poly.pdbx_strand_id
1 'polypeptide(L)'
;MNLSLAFEPLISWPLLGLVLAPLLLLALVGLWFRQRGAVFRFAALLALTAALLNPVLLDEEREALKSVVAVVVDRSQSQDIGERTRQADEALAGLQQRLGRFKQFDVRVVEAGKSEA
;
A
#
# COMPACT_ATOMS: atom_id res chain seq x y z
N MET A 1 12.19 0.52 -1.40
CA MET A 1 12.35 -0.71 -0.61
C MET A 1 11.57 -0.52 0.69
N ASN A 2 10.33 -1.00 0.73
CA ASN A 2 9.55 -1.05 1.97
C ASN A 2 9.51 -2.52 2.38
N LEU A 3 10.38 -2.89 3.31
CA LEU A 3 10.39 -4.23 3.88
C LEU A 3 9.37 -4.28 5.02
N SER A 4 8.40 -5.16 4.93
CA SER A 4 7.44 -5.42 6.01
C SER A 4 7.46 -6.89 6.41
N LEU A 5 7.20 -7.14 7.70
CA LEU A 5 7.10 -8.48 8.26
C LEU A 5 5.63 -8.74 8.61
N ALA A 6 5.00 -9.68 7.91
CA ALA A 6 3.65 -10.13 8.19
C ALA A 6 3.67 -11.50 8.89
N PHE A 7 2.65 -11.78 9.68
CA PHE A 7 2.41 -13.09 10.28
C PHE A 7 1.08 -13.61 9.76
N GLU A 8 1.12 -14.74 9.05
CA GLU A 8 -0.06 -15.36 8.43
C GLU A 8 -0.24 -16.78 8.96
N PRO A 9 -0.73 -16.96 10.20
CA PRO A 9 -0.76 -18.27 10.82
C PRO A 9 -1.55 -19.31 10.02
N LEU A 10 -1.03 -20.53 9.98
CA LEU A 10 -1.67 -21.63 9.23
C LEU A 10 -3.02 -22.06 9.80
N ILE A 11 -3.32 -21.66 11.04
CA ILE A 11 -4.59 -21.89 11.74
C ILE A 11 -5.04 -20.59 12.42
N SER A 12 -6.31 -20.51 12.81
CA SER A 12 -6.83 -19.30 13.46
C SER A 12 -6.10 -18.97 14.76
N TRP A 13 -5.94 -17.68 15.05
CA TRP A 13 -5.30 -17.17 16.27
C TRP A 13 -5.83 -17.80 17.58
N PRO A 14 -7.16 -17.99 17.76
CA PRO A 14 -7.67 -18.62 18.97
C PRO A 14 -7.24 -20.09 19.11
N LEU A 15 -7.24 -20.86 18.01
CA LEU A 15 -6.81 -22.26 18.03
C LEU A 15 -5.30 -22.39 18.29
N LEU A 16 -4.51 -21.51 17.69
CA LEU A 16 -3.07 -21.44 17.94
C LEU A 16 -2.77 -21.14 19.41
N GLY A 17 -3.46 -20.16 19.99
CA GLY A 17 -3.35 -19.85 21.42
C GLY A 17 -3.78 -21.00 22.32
N LEU A 18 -4.92 -21.64 22.00
CA LEU A 18 -5.46 -22.78 22.77
C LEU A 18 -4.48 -23.96 22.85
N VAL A 19 -3.76 -24.25 21.76
CA VAL A 19 -2.81 -25.36 21.70
C VAL A 19 -1.43 -24.96 22.25
N LEU A 20 -0.89 -23.82 21.82
CA LEU A 20 0.48 -23.44 22.16
C LEU A 20 0.63 -22.93 23.59
N ALA A 21 -0.37 -22.26 24.17
CA ALA A 21 -0.27 -21.74 25.54
C ALA A 21 0.01 -22.82 26.60
N PRO A 22 -0.77 -23.94 26.69
CA PRO A 22 -0.47 -24.98 27.66
C PRO A 22 0.86 -25.70 27.36
N LEU A 23 1.21 -25.91 26.08
CA LEU A 23 2.49 -26.52 25.72
C LEU A 23 3.68 -25.66 26.13
N LEU A 24 3.59 -24.35 25.95
CA LEU A 24 4.61 -23.40 26.37
C LEU A 24 4.77 -23.40 27.88
N LEU A 25 3.67 -23.41 28.63
CA LEU A 25 3.69 -23.48 30.09
C LEU A 25 4.38 -24.76 30.58
N LEU A 26 4.03 -25.92 30.00
CA LEU A 26 4.68 -27.19 30.34
C LEU A 26 6.18 -27.20 29.99
N ALA A 27 6.55 -26.63 28.85
CA ALA A 27 7.95 -26.53 28.45
C ALA A 27 8.76 -25.63 29.40
N LEU A 28 8.19 -24.50 29.83
CA LEU A 28 8.80 -23.60 30.81
C LEU A 28 8.94 -24.25 32.19
N VAL A 29 7.92 -24.99 32.65
CA VAL A 29 7.99 -25.78 33.89
C VAL A 29 9.09 -26.85 33.80
N GLY A 30 9.19 -27.56 32.67
CA GLY A 30 10.25 -28.54 32.43
C GLY A 30 11.66 -27.93 32.45
N LEU A 31 11.82 -26.71 31.92
CA LEU A 31 13.06 -25.94 31.99
C LEU A 31 13.37 -25.53 33.44
N TRP A 32 12.38 -25.03 34.17
CA TRP A 32 12.52 -24.61 35.57
C TRP A 32 13.00 -25.76 36.47
N PHE A 33 12.39 -26.94 36.32
CA PHE A 33 12.80 -28.14 37.06
C PHE A 33 13.99 -28.88 36.43
N ARG A 34 14.62 -28.32 35.38
CA ARG A 34 15.81 -28.86 34.70
C ARG A 34 15.64 -30.32 34.28
N GLN A 35 14.46 -30.69 33.78
CA GLN A 35 14.22 -32.05 33.33
C GLN A 35 15.13 -32.42 32.15
N ARG A 36 15.52 -33.69 32.09
CA ARG A 36 16.35 -34.20 30.99
C ARG A 36 15.65 -33.98 29.66
N GLY A 37 16.32 -33.28 28.75
CA GLY A 37 15.80 -32.93 27.43
C GLY A 37 14.83 -31.73 27.40
N ALA A 38 14.65 -30.99 28.50
CA ALA A 38 13.78 -29.81 28.53
C ALA A 38 14.19 -28.75 27.50
N VAL A 39 15.49 -28.51 27.34
CA VAL A 39 16.03 -27.55 26.34
C VAL A 39 15.64 -27.96 24.92
N PHE A 40 15.81 -29.24 24.56
CA PHE A 40 15.43 -29.74 23.23
C PHE A 40 13.92 -29.65 22.99
N ARG A 41 13.09 -29.96 24.00
CA ARG A 41 11.63 -29.83 23.89
C ARG A 41 11.19 -28.39 23.71
N PHE A 42 11.81 -27.46 24.44
CA PHE A 42 11.53 -26.03 24.30
C PHE A 42 11.95 -25.51 22.93
N ALA A 43 13.15 -25.88 22.45
CA ALA A 43 13.61 -25.51 21.11
C ALA A 43 12.68 -26.07 20.00
N ALA A 44 12.23 -27.32 20.14
CA ALA A 44 11.27 -27.93 19.21
C ALA A 44 9.92 -27.21 19.22
N LEU A 45 9.43 -26.80 20.40
CA LEU A 45 8.20 -26.02 20.51
C LEU A 45 8.35 -24.64 19.85
N LEU A 46 9.49 -23.97 20.01
CA LEU A 46 9.78 -22.71 19.33
C LEU A 46 9.81 -22.87 17.81
N ALA A 47 10.46 -23.92 17.30
CA ALA A 47 10.49 -24.21 15.87
C ALA A 47 9.08 -24.49 15.32
N LEU A 48 8.27 -25.28 16.04
CA LEU A 48 6.88 -25.53 15.69
C LEU A 48 6.05 -24.24 15.69
N THR A 49 6.23 -23.39 16.70
CA THR A 49 5.52 -22.11 16.82
C THR A 49 5.88 -21.18 15.66
N ALA A 50 7.15 -21.07 15.32
CA ALA A 50 7.62 -20.27 14.19
C ALA A 50 7.03 -20.78 12.86
N ALA A 51 6.99 -22.10 12.66
CA ALA A 51 6.37 -22.70 11.49
C ALA A 51 4.86 -22.43 11.40
N LEU A 52 4.14 -22.50 12.53
CA LEU A 52 2.70 -22.24 12.58
C LEU A 52 2.34 -20.77 12.44
N LEU A 53 3.17 -19.85 12.95
CA LEU A 53 2.99 -18.41 12.81
C LEU A 53 3.23 -17.93 11.38
N ASN A 54 4.02 -18.68 10.60
CA ASN A 54 4.31 -18.43 9.19
C ASN A 54 4.70 -16.95 8.92
N PRO A 55 5.89 -16.51 9.40
CA PRO A 55 6.37 -15.16 9.16
C PRO A 55 6.72 -14.98 7.68
N VAL A 56 6.15 -13.97 7.04
CA VAL A 56 6.37 -13.64 5.63
C VAL A 56 7.09 -12.29 5.55
N LEU A 57 8.23 -12.27 4.87
CA LEU A 57 8.94 -11.04 4.51
C LEU A 57 8.37 -10.54 3.19
N LEU A 58 7.72 -9.38 3.23
CA LEU A 58 7.18 -8.71 2.05
C LEU A 58 8.11 -7.57 1.68
N ASP A 59 8.68 -7.63 0.49
CA ASP A 59 9.35 -6.50 -0.15
C ASP A 59 8.38 -5.87 -1.15
N GLU A 60 7.82 -4.72 -0.79
CA GLU A 60 6.92 -3.99 -1.67
C GLU A 60 7.71 -3.03 -2.58
N GLU A 61 7.88 -3.41 -3.85
CA GLU A 61 8.28 -2.48 -4.91
C GLU A 61 7.06 -1.67 -5.38
N ARG A 62 6.85 -0.51 -4.75
CA ARG A 62 5.84 0.46 -5.20
C ARG A 62 6.45 1.44 -6.19
N GLU A 63 6.24 1.23 -7.49
CA GLU A 63 6.33 2.33 -8.45
C GLU A 63 5.11 3.23 -8.26
N ALA A 64 5.34 4.49 -7.88
CA ALA A 64 4.27 5.47 -7.77
C ALA A 64 3.75 5.80 -9.19
N LEU A 65 2.69 5.13 -9.61
CA LEU A 65 1.99 5.41 -10.85
C LEU A 65 1.56 6.88 -10.86
N LYS A 66 1.92 7.63 -11.92
CA LYS A 66 1.50 9.01 -12.08
C LYS A 66 -0.02 9.08 -12.20
N SER A 67 -0.65 9.98 -11.45
CA SER A 67 -2.09 10.22 -11.56
C SER A 67 -2.37 11.14 -12.76
N VAL A 68 -3.26 10.72 -13.66
CA VAL A 68 -3.61 11.51 -14.84
C VAL A 68 -4.62 12.59 -14.47
N VAL A 69 -4.34 13.84 -14.83
CA VAL A 69 -5.26 14.97 -14.65
C VAL A 69 -5.68 15.48 -16.02
N ALA A 70 -6.95 15.25 -16.38
CA ALA A 70 -7.51 15.77 -17.62
C ALA A 70 -7.99 17.22 -17.42
N VAL A 71 -7.49 18.14 -18.24
CA VAL A 71 -7.94 19.53 -18.31
C VAL A 71 -8.70 19.71 -19.61
N VAL A 72 -10.01 19.87 -19.52
CA VAL A 72 -10.88 20.08 -20.68
C VAL A 72 -11.10 21.57 -20.88
N VAL A 73 -10.73 22.09 -22.04
CA VAL A 73 -10.89 23.49 -22.42
C VAL A 73 -12.05 23.57 -23.39
N ASP A 74 -13.13 24.24 -22.98
CA ASP A 74 -14.23 24.53 -23.90
C ASP A 74 -13.79 25.58 -24.93
N ARG A 75 -14.01 25.28 -26.20
CA ARG A 75 -13.76 26.09 -27.40
C ARG A 75 -15.02 26.24 -28.25
N SER A 76 -16.20 26.06 -27.65
CA SER A 76 -17.49 26.29 -28.30
C SER A 76 -17.67 27.76 -28.70
N GLN A 77 -18.58 28.05 -29.63
CA GLN A 77 -18.92 29.42 -30.06
C GLN A 77 -19.33 30.35 -28.90
N SER A 78 -19.79 29.78 -27.77
CA SER A 78 -20.14 30.56 -26.58
C SER A 78 -18.95 31.20 -25.86
N GLN A 79 -17.72 30.75 -26.18
CA GLN A 79 -16.46 31.28 -25.66
C GLN A 79 -15.98 32.53 -26.41
N ASP A 80 -16.47 32.77 -27.63
CA ASP A 80 -16.10 33.96 -28.42
C ASP A 80 -16.76 35.25 -27.91
N ILE A 81 -17.59 35.15 -26.87
CA ILE A 81 -18.31 36.28 -26.29
C ILE A 81 -17.39 37.05 -25.34
N GLY A 82 -17.00 38.25 -25.75
CA GLY A 82 -16.19 39.16 -24.94
C GLY A 82 -14.80 38.59 -24.66
N GLU A 83 -14.42 38.55 -23.38
CA GLU A 83 -13.06 38.16 -22.96
C GLU A 83 -12.94 36.68 -22.54
N ARG A 84 -13.97 35.87 -22.77
CA ARG A 84 -14.05 34.49 -22.24
C ARG A 84 -12.92 33.59 -22.74
N THR A 85 -12.63 33.60 -24.05
CA THR A 85 -11.50 32.85 -24.61
C THR A 85 -10.18 33.23 -23.93
N ARG A 86 -9.90 34.52 -23.76
CA ARG A 86 -8.69 35.00 -23.08
C ARG A 86 -8.63 34.55 -21.62
N GLN A 87 -9.75 34.64 -20.90
CA GLN A 87 -9.84 34.18 -19.51
C GLN A 87 -9.61 32.66 -19.39
N ALA A 88 -10.13 31.87 -20.33
CA ALA A 88 -9.93 30.42 -20.36
C ALA A 88 -8.46 30.06 -20.63
N ASP A 89 -7.79 30.78 -21.55
CA ASP A 89 -6.37 30.59 -21.83
C ASP A 89 -5.48 30.96 -20.64
N GLU A 90 -5.78 32.06 -19.95
CA GLU A 90 -5.08 32.47 -18.73
C GLU A 90 -5.27 31.45 -17.60
N ALA A 91 -6.48 30.92 -17.44
CA ALA A 91 -6.79 29.88 -16.47
C ALA A 91 -6.06 28.56 -16.79
N LEU A 92 -6.01 28.16 -18.06
CA LEU A 92 -5.28 26.99 -18.52
C LEU A 92 -3.79 27.11 -18.22
N ALA A 93 -3.18 28.25 -18.55
CA ALA A 93 -1.77 28.51 -18.24
C ALA A 93 -1.50 28.45 -16.73
N GLY A 94 -2.38 29.05 -15.92
CA GLY A 94 -2.30 28.98 -14.46
C GLY A 94 -2.40 27.55 -13.91
N LEU A 95 -3.29 26.73 -14.46
CA LEU A 95 -3.44 25.32 -14.09
C LEU A 95 -2.21 24.50 -14.46
N GLN A 96 -1.68 24.65 -15.68
CA GLN A 96 -0.47 23.97 -16.12
C GLN A 96 0.74 24.33 -15.24
N GLN A 97 0.91 25.61 -14.91
CA GLN A 97 1.99 26.05 -14.03
C GLN A 97 1.86 25.44 -12.62
N ARG A 98 0.64 25.40 -12.07
CA ARG A 98 0.41 24.88 -10.72
C ARG A 98 0.60 23.36 -10.66
N LEU A 99 0.05 22.63 -11.64
CA LEU A 99 0.12 21.17 -11.71
C LEU A 99 1.52 20.68 -12.11
N GLY A 100 2.23 21.40 -12.98
CA GLY A 100 3.60 21.06 -13.39
C GLY A 100 4.63 21.08 -12.26
N ARG A 101 4.31 21.70 -11.12
CA ARG A 101 5.14 21.63 -9.89
C ARG A 101 5.11 20.25 -9.23
N PHE A 102 4.13 19.41 -9.57
CA PHE A 102 3.93 18.09 -8.98
C PHE A 102 4.29 16.99 -9.99
N LYS A 103 5.42 16.31 -9.77
CA LYS A 103 5.90 15.23 -10.65
C LYS A 103 5.01 13.98 -10.64
N GLN A 104 4.11 13.86 -9.66
CA GLN A 104 3.14 12.77 -9.58
C GLN A 104 1.98 12.90 -10.57
N PHE A 105 1.80 14.04 -11.25
CA PHE A 105 0.70 14.24 -12.19
C PHE A 105 1.15 14.13 -13.65
N ASP A 106 0.37 13.43 -14.46
CA ASP A 106 0.41 13.46 -15.93
C ASP A 106 -0.76 14.32 -16.41
N VAL A 107 -0.48 15.58 -16.77
CA VAL A 107 -1.52 16.54 -17.16
C VAL A 107 -1.80 16.40 -18.65
N ARG A 108 -3.06 16.11 -19.00
CA ARG A 108 -3.51 15.99 -20.39
C ARG A 108 -4.54 17.05 -20.71
N VAL A 109 -4.25 17.89 -21.70
CA VAL A 109 -5.17 18.95 -22.13
C VAL A 109 -5.98 18.44 -23.32
N VAL A 110 -7.28 18.63 -23.27
CA VAL A 110 -8.21 18.28 -24.35
C VAL A 110 -9.06 19.50 -24.65
N GLU A 111 -9.08 19.94 -25.91
CA GLU A 111 -10.01 20.99 -26.35
C GLU A 111 -11.32 20.36 -26.78
N ALA A 112 -12.45 20.87 -26.28
CA ALA A 112 -13.80 20.43 -26.63
C ALA A 112 -14.53 21.54 -27.39
N GLY A 113 -15.42 21.20 -28.33
CA GLY A 113 -16.31 22.18 -28.97
C GLY A 113 -15.82 22.78 -30.30
N LYS A 114 -14.56 22.54 -30.71
CA LYS A 114 -14.19 22.61 -32.13
C LYS A 114 -14.48 21.25 -32.74
N SER A 115 -15.41 21.17 -33.69
CA SER A 115 -15.51 19.98 -34.54
C SER A 115 -14.20 19.87 -35.31
N GLU A 116 -13.48 18.76 -35.16
CA GLU A 116 -12.47 18.41 -36.15
C GLU A 116 -13.19 18.31 -37.51
N ALA A 117 -12.66 19.04 -38.49
CA ALA A 117 -13.04 18.97 -39.90
C ALA A 117 -11.82 18.48 -40.68
#